data_AF-A0A7D5S6J2-F1
#
_entry.id   AF-A0A7D5S6J2-F1
#
_cell.length_a   1.000
_cell.length_b   1.000
_cell.length_c   1.000
_cell.angle_alpha   90.00
_cell.angle_beta   90.00
_cell.angle_gamma   90.00
#
_symmetry.space_group_name_H-M   'P 1'
#
loop_
_entity.id
_entity.type
_entity.pdbx_description
1 polymer ?
#
loop_
_entity_poly.entity_id
_entity_poly.type
_entity_poly.pdbx_seq_one_letter_code
_entity_poly.pdbx_strand_id
1 'polypeptide(L)'
;MSLVFEAEKVPKKAEFIYDVLLDILNTSSDSKVRAMVVFALSQLVQVNLSFSDAVFEKLHTIRLNDGHEIVRMQVVLAALRLTSIQPLLGKCVDLLERESAEDPSRSIKIKAIQMLWQKWKIKKLIIFRRCLINMT
;
A
#
# COMPACT_ATOMS: atom_id res chain seq x y z
N MET A 1 -23.16 -38.18 -5.44
CA MET A 1 -23.70 -36.89 -5.90
C MET A 1 -22.76 -35.82 -5.36
N SER A 2 -21.74 -35.47 -6.15
CA SER A 2 -20.65 -34.57 -5.77
C SER A 2 -21.13 -33.12 -5.86
N LEU A 3 -21.12 -32.41 -4.74
CA LEU A 3 -21.27 -30.96 -4.70
C LEU A 3 -20.02 -30.34 -5.33
N VAL A 4 -20.07 -30.10 -6.64
CA VAL A 4 -19.13 -29.22 -7.32
C VAL A 4 -19.43 -27.82 -6.80
N PHE A 5 -18.65 -27.36 -5.83
CA PHE A 5 -18.58 -25.94 -5.51
C PHE A 5 -18.13 -25.22 -6.78
N GLU A 6 -19.06 -24.51 -7.42
CA GLU A 6 -18.75 -23.60 -8.51
C GLU A 6 -17.69 -22.63 -8.00
N ALA A 7 -16.48 -22.72 -8.56
CA ALA A 7 -15.44 -21.73 -8.39
C ALA A 7 -15.92 -20.41 -9.05
N GLU A 8 -16.66 -19.64 -8.28
CA GLU A 8 -17.41 -18.48 -8.73
C GLU A 8 -16.44 -17.34 -9.11
N LYS A 9 -16.20 -17.13 -10.41
CA LYS A 9 -15.99 -15.83 -11.13
C LYS A 9 -15.30 -14.63 -10.43
N VAL A 10 -14.44 -14.79 -9.43
CA VAL A 10 -13.77 -13.68 -8.72
C VAL A 10 -12.81 -12.82 -9.58
N PRO A 11 -12.04 -13.33 -10.57
CA PRO A 11 -10.99 -12.50 -11.20
C PRO A 11 -11.54 -11.32 -12.03
N LYS A 12 -12.63 -11.52 -12.80
CA LYS A 12 -13.17 -10.48 -13.69
C LYS A 12 -13.77 -9.28 -12.96
N LYS A 13 -14.34 -9.48 -11.76
CA LYS A 13 -14.92 -8.38 -10.98
C LYS A 13 -13.85 -7.49 -10.36
N ALA A 14 -12.74 -8.07 -9.90
CA ALA A 14 -11.64 -7.32 -9.31
C ALA A 14 -10.88 -6.50 -10.36
N GLU A 15 -10.67 -7.04 -11.56
CA GLU A 15 -10.09 -6.31 -12.70
C GLU A 15 -10.96 -5.12 -13.10
N PHE A 16 -12.28 -5.32 -13.25
CA PHE A 16 -13.20 -4.21 -13.52
C PHE A 16 -13.16 -3.11 -12.45
N ILE A 17 -13.11 -3.48 -11.16
CA ILE A 17 -12.99 -2.51 -10.06
C ILE A 17 -11.66 -1.75 -10.16
N TYR A 18 -10.56 -2.45 -10.43
CA TYR A 18 -9.25 -1.83 -10.62
C TYR A 18 -9.28 -0.78 -11.73
N ASP A 19 -9.85 -1.12 -12.89
CA ASP A 19 -9.93 -0.23 -14.05
C ASP A 19 -10.77 1.01 -13.75
N VAL A 20 -11.92 0.86 -13.10
CA VAL A 20 -12.77 1.99 -12.67
C VAL A 20 -12.02 2.88 -11.68
N LEU A 21 -11.31 2.31 -10.70
CA LEU A 21 -10.52 3.09 -9.76
C LEU A 21 -9.41 3.87 -10.47
N LEU A 22 -8.69 3.25 -11.41
CA LEU A 22 -7.68 3.94 -12.20
C LEU A 22 -8.26 5.10 -13.01
N ASP A 23 -9.40 4.89 -13.65
CA ASP A 23 -10.06 5.94 -14.42
C ASP A 23 -10.41 7.15 -13.55
N ILE A 24 -11.01 6.92 -12.38
CA ILE A 24 -11.33 7.99 -11.42
C ILE A 24 -10.06 8.69 -10.93
N LEU A 25 -8.99 7.94 -10.64
CA LEU A 25 -7.72 8.51 -10.19
C LEU A 25 -7.13 9.47 -11.24
N ASN A 26 -7.18 9.10 -12.51
CA ASN A 26 -6.58 9.85 -13.61
C ASN A 26 -7.44 11.03 -14.08
N THR A 27 -8.77 10.96 -13.91
CA THR A 27 -9.71 11.97 -14.44
C THR A 27 -10.22 12.94 -13.38
N SER A 28 -10.25 12.56 -12.10
CA SER A 28 -10.83 13.40 -11.04
C SER A 28 -9.94 14.61 -10.72
N SER A 29 -10.52 15.81 -10.81
CA SER A 29 -9.86 17.04 -10.32
C SER A 29 -9.90 17.17 -8.79
N ASP A 30 -10.84 16.51 -8.11
CA ASP A 30 -10.95 16.55 -6.65
C ASP A 30 -9.88 15.66 -5.98
N SER A 31 -9.00 16.30 -5.22
CA SER A 31 -7.91 15.65 -4.48
C SER A 31 -8.41 14.70 -3.37
N LYS A 32 -9.56 14.93 -2.76
CA LYS A 32 -10.14 14.00 -1.77
C LYS A 32 -10.63 12.72 -2.45
N VAL A 33 -11.23 12.84 -3.64
CA VAL A 33 -11.64 11.67 -4.43
C VAL A 33 -10.41 10.85 -4.82
N ARG A 34 -9.37 11.47 -5.37
CA ARG A 34 -8.11 10.77 -5.69
C ARG A 34 -7.49 10.10 -4.46
N ALA A 35 -7.48 10.79 -3.31
CA ALA A 35 -7.01 10.24 -2.05
C ALA A 35 -7.81 8.99 -1.61
N MET A 36 -9.14 9.00 -1.74
CA MET A 36 -9.98 7.82 -1.47
C MET A 36 -9.69 6.68 -2.43
N VAL A 37 -9.40 6.99 -3.70
CA VAL A 37 -9.03 5.96 -4.68
C VAL A 37 -7.69 5.32 -4.34
N VAL A 38 -6.68 6.08 -3.93
CA VAL A 38 -5.40 5.52 -3.43
C VAL A 38 -5.62 4.56 -2.26
N PHE A 39 -6.50 4.94 -1.33
CA PHE A 39 -6.91 4.06 -0.25
C PHE A 39 -7.57 2.78 -0.78
N ALA A 40 -8.55 2.88 -1.68
CA ALA A 40 -9.26 1.74 -2.24
C ALA A 40 -8.34 0.77 -3.00
N LEU A 41 -7.41 1.29 -3.80
CA LEU A 41 -6.40 0.49 -4.51
C LEU A 41 -5.55 -0.34 -3.53
N SER A 42 -5.16 0.25 -2.41
CA SER A 42 -4.40 -0.50 -1.39
C SER A 42 -5.23 -1.61 -0.72
N GLN A 43 -6.55 -1.43 -0.57
CA GLN A 43 -7.43 -2.49 -0.07
C GLN A 43 -7.60 -3.61 -1.10
N LEU A 44 -7.67 -3.26 -2.39
CA LEU A 44 -7.76 -4.24 -3.46
C LEU A 44 -6.56 -5.19 -3.45
N VAL A 45 -5.34 -4.67 -3.24
CA VAL A 45 -4.13 -5.50 -3.10
C VAL A 45 -4.19 -6.44 -1.90
N GLN A 46 -4.81 -6.03 -0.78
CA GLN A 46 -4.99 -6.90 0.38
C GLN A 46 -5.90 -8.10 0.09
N VAL A 47 -6.86 -7.93 -0.81
CA VAL A 47 -7.80 -8.99 -1.22
C VAL A 47 -7.23 -9.83 -2.36
N ASN A 48 -6.50 -9.21 -3.28
CA ASN A 48 -5.89 -9.89 -4.42
C ASN A 48 -4.50 -9.33 -4.74
N LEU A 49 -3.48 -10.13 -4.45
CA LEU A 49 -2.07 -9.77 -4.64
C LEU A 49 -1.65 -9.65 -6.11
N SER A 50 -2.45 -10.13 -7.07
CA SER A 50 -2.14 -9.99 -8.50
C SER A 50 -2.02 -8.53 -8.95
N PHE A 51 -2.68 -7.60 -8.23
CA PHE A 51 -2.62 -6.17 -8.52
C PHE A 51 -1.45 -5.45 -7.86
N SER A 52 -0.65 -6.14 -7.02
CA SER A 52 0.36 -5.49 -6.19
C SER A 52 1.35 -4.66 -7.00
N ASP A 53 1.96 -5.24 -8.04
CA ASP A 53 2.93 -4.53 -8.89
C ASP A 53 2.30 -3.32 -9.60
N ALA A 54 1.14 -3.51 -10.21
CA ALA A 54 0.43 -2.44 -10.92
C ALA A 54 0.00 -1.28 -9.99
N VAL A 55 -0.42 -1.60 -8.77
CA VAL A 55 -0.72 -0.59 -7.74
C VAL A 55 0.55 0.12 -7.29
N PHE A 56 1.66 -0.58 -7.07
CA PHE A 56 2.93 0.05 -6.67
C PHE A 56 3.46 1.02 -7.72
N GLU A 57 3.40 0.67 -9.00
CA GLU A 57 3.76 1.59 -10.10
C GLU A 57 2.90 2.87 -10.07
N LYS A 58 1.59 2.74 -9.78
CA LYS A 58 0.74 3.92 -9.61
C LYS A 58 1.04 4.71 -8.36
N LEU A 59 1.29 4.07 -7.23
CA LEU A 59 1.69 4.78 -6.00
C LEU A 59 2.96 5.60 -6.24
N HIS A 60 3.96 5.04 -6.95
CA HIS A 60 5.15 5.78 -7.35
C HIS A 60 4.85 6.96 -8.27
N THR A 61 3.96 6.79 -9.26
CA THR A 61 3.56 7.87 -10.16
C THR A 61 2.88 9.02 -9.41
N ILE A 62 1.96 8.70 -8.50
CA ILE A 62 1.20 9.68 -7.71
C ILE A 62 2.14 10.45 -6.78
N ARG A 63 3.03 9.73 -6.09
CA ARG A 63 4.05 10.31 -5.23
C ARG A 63 4.84 11.42 -5.92
N LEU A 64 5.27 11.17 -7.16
CA LEU A 64 6.12 12.11 -7.89
C LEU A 64 5.35 13.30 -8.47
N ASN A 65 4.06 13.10 -8.81
CA ASN A 65 3.36 14.02 -9.71
C ASN A 65 2.10 14.68 -9.11
N ASP A 66 1.48 14.13 -8.07
CA ASP A 66 0.27 14.74 -7.51
C ASP A 66 0.63 15.99 -6.69
N GLY A 67 0.15 17.15 -7.13
CA GLY A 67 0.42 18.43 -6.48
C GLY A 67 -0.20 18.55 -5.08
N HIS A 68 -1.18 17.72 -4.72
CA HIS A 68 -1.89 17.84 -3.45
C HIS A 68 -1.32 16.91 -2.38
N GLU A 69 -0.90 17.52 -1.27
CA GLU A 69 -0.35 16.80 -0.10
C GLU A 69 -1.30 15.68 0.39
N ILE A 70 -2.62 15.90 0.38
CA ILE A 70 -3.58 14.89 0.85
C ILE A 70 -3.50 13.58 0.07
N VAL A 71 -3.22 13.63 -1.24
CA VAL A 71 -3.13 12.43 -2.09
C VAL A 71 -1.81 11.72 -1.83
N ARG A 72 -0.69 12.46 -1.79
CA ARG A 72 0.63 11.89 -1.47
C ARG A 72 0.69 11.32 -0.04
N MET A 73 0.03 11.95 0.93
CA MET A 73 -0.13 11.39 2.27
C MET A 73 -0.87 10.03 2.24
N GLN A 74 -1.87 9.86 1.38
CA GLN A 74 -2.52 8.56 1.22
C GLN A 74 -1.61 7.51 0.59
N VAL A 75 -0.61 7.89 -0.22
CA VAL A 75 0.42 6.96 -0.71
C VAL A 75 1.23 6.39 0.46
N VAL A 76 1.66 7.25 1.41
CA VAL A 76 2.33 6.80 2.65
C VAL A 76 1.45 5.86 3.48
N LEU A 77 0.17 6.19 3.65
CA LEU A 77 -0.76 5.36 4.42
C LEU A 77 -1.07 4.02 3.72
N ALA A 78 -1.16 4.03 2.39
CA ALA A 78 -1.29 2.82 1.58
C ALA A 78 -0.08 1.91 1.74
N ALA A 79 1.15 2.44 1.61
CA ALA A 79 2.37 1.68 1.79
C ALA A 79 2.44 1.06 3.20
N LEU A 80 2.12 1.83 4.24
CA LEU A 80 2.04 1.30 5.61
C LEU A 80 1.07 0.12 5.72
N ARG A 81 -0.13 0.24 5.15
CA ARG A 81 -1.14 -0.83 5.19
C ARG A 81 -0.61 -2.11 4.55
N LEU A 82 0.05 -1.96 3.41
CA LEU A 82 0.62 -3.07 2.64
C LEU A 82 1.85 -3.71 3.30
N THR A 83 2.54 -3.04 4.24
CA THR A 83 3.64 -3.67 5.01
C THR A 83 3.22 -4.90 5.82
N SER A 84 1.91 -5.08 6.07
CA SER A 84 1.39 -6.27 6.74
C SER A 84 1.43 -7.52 5.86
N ILE A 85 1.62 -7.35 4.55
CA ILE A 85 1.68 -8.43 3.57
C ILE A 85 3.15 -8.73 3.31
N GLN A 86 3.60 -9.92 3.73
CA GLN A 86 5.03 -10.23 3.78
C GLN A 86 5.79 -10.10 2.45
N PRO A 87 5.23 -10.50 1.28
CA PRO A 87 5.89 -10.29 -0.02
C PRO A 87 6.09 -8.82 -0.38
N LEU A 88 5.29 -7.90 0.20
CA LEU A 88 5.32 -6.47 -0.13
C LEU A 88 6.12 -5.64 0.87
N LEU A 89 6.52 -6.22 2.01
CA LEU A 89 7.18 -5.50 3.10
C LEU A 89 8.40 -4.71 2.62
N GLY A 90 9.27 -5.31 1.80
CA GLY A 90 10.45 -4.64 1.25
C GLY A 90 10.07 -3.41 0.42
N LYS A 91 9.23 -3.59 -0.61
CA LYS A 91 8.77 -2.49 -1.48
C LYS A 91 8.08 -1.36 -0.70
N CYS A 92 7.28 -1.71 0.31
CA CYS A 92 6.63 -0.71 1.17
C CYS A 92 7.64 0.10 1.98
N VAL A 93 8.65 -0.56 2.56
CA VAL A 93 9.69 0.11 3.35
C VAL A 93 10.52 1.04 2.45
N ASP A 94 10.93 0.57 1.27
CA ASP A 94 11.68 1.38 0.32
C ASP A 94 10.90 2.63 -0.11
N LEU A 95 9.60 2.48 -0.36
CA LEU A 95 8.73 3.62 -0.68
C LEU A 95 8.65 4.60 0.50
N LEU A 96 8.44 4.12 1.73
CA LEU A 96 8.38 4.97 2.92
C LEU A 96 9.72 5.70 3.17
N GLU A 97 10.86 5.04 2.93
CA GLU A 97 12.18 5.67 3.04
C GLU A 97 12.33 6.81 2.02
N ARG A 98 11.95 6.59 0.77
CA ARG A 98 11.95 7.65 -0.25
C ARG A 98 11.01 8.80 0.09
N GLU A 99 9.82 8.53 0.61
CA GLU A 99 8.90 9.60 1.05
C GLU A 99 9.46 10.40 2.22
N SER A 100 10.15 9.74 3.14
CA SER A 100 10.79 10.40 4.28
C SER A 100 11.93 11.35 3.87
N ALA A 101 12.63 11.04 2.78
CA ALA A 101 13.77 11.82 2.31
C ALA A 101 13.37 12.92 1.31
N GLU A 102 12.48 12.62 0.39
CA GLU A 102 12.31 13.40 -0.84
C GLU A 102 10.98 14.19 -0.92
N ASP A 103 9.92 13.84 -0.17
CA ASP A 103 8.65 14.57 -0.30
C ASP A 103 8.81 16.06 0.10
N PRO A 104 8.25 17.01 -0.66
CA PRO A 104 8.37 18.43 -0.34
C PRO A 104 7.65 18.82 0.96
N SER A 105 6.65 18.07 1.40
CA SER A 105 5.89 18.33 2.62
C SER A 105 6.56 17.72 3.85
N ARG A 106 6.80 18.57 4.84
CA ARG A 106 7.33 18.16 6.15
C ARG A 106 6.39 17.19 6.88
N SER A 107 5.08 17.32 6.71
CA SER A 107 4.10 16.45 7.38
C SER A 107 4.23 15.01 6.89
N ILE A 108 4.37 14.82 5.57
CA ILE A 108 4.55 13.53 4.90
C ILE A 108 5.87 12.90 5.36
N LYS A 109 6.95 13.68 5.36
CA LYS A 109 8.27 13.21 5.84
C LYS A 109 8.20 12.69 7.27
N ILE A 110 7.63 13.48 8.18
CA ILE A 110 7.47 13.08 9.59
C ILE A 110 6.61 11.82 9.69
N LYS A 111 5.51 11.75 8.93
CA LYS A 111 4.62 10.58 8.96
C LYS A 111 5.34 9.33 8.48
N ALA A 112 6.08 9.39 7.38
CA ALA A 112 6.86 8.29 6.84
C ALA A 112 7.90 7.78 7.85
N ILE A 113 8.63 8.70 8.51
CA ILE A 113 9.60 8.36 9.57
C ILE A 113 8.90 7.67 10.75
N GLN A 114 7.78 8.22 11.23
CA GLN A 114 7.01 7.61 12.32
C GLN A 114 6.58 6.19 11.97
N MET A 115 6.15 5.95 10.72
CA MET A 115 5.72 4.64 10.25
C MET A 115 6.88 3.65 10.13
N LEU A 116 8.03 4.08 9.62
CA LEU A 116 9.25 3.27 9.61
C LEU A 116 9.62 2.87 11.05
N TRP A 117 9.64 3.82 11.98
CA TRP A 117 9.94 3.56 13.39
C TRP A 117 9.03 2.52 14.03
N GLN A 118 7.72 2.59 13.78
CA GLN A 118 6.77 1.58 14.27
C GLN A 118 7.09 0.17 13.75
N LYS A 119 7.44 0.05 12.47
CA LYS A 119 7.74 -1.24 11.84
C LYS A 119 9.12 -1.80 12.23
N TRP A 120 10.11 -0.93 12.40
CA TRP A 120 11.44 -1.31 12.88
C TRP A 120 11.42 -1.84 14.32
N LYS A 121 10.58 -1.26 15.20
CA LYS A 121 10.34 -1.82 16.54
C LYS A 121 9.80 -3.25 16.47
N ILE A 122 8.84 -3.51 15.58
CA ILE A 122 8.26 -4.85 15.39
C ILE A 122 9.31 -5.84 14.87
N LYS A 123 10.14 -5.46 13.90
CA LYS A 123 11.19 -6.33 13.35
C LYS A 123 12.24 -6.72 14.40
N LYS A 124 12.68 -5.77 15.23
CA LYS A 124 13.57 -6.05 16.37
C LYS A 124 12.94 -6.99 17.41
N LEU A 125 11.65 -6.79 17.73
CA LEU A 125 10.90 -7.66 18.64
C LEU A 125 10.75 -9.10 18.12
N ILE A 126 10.52 -9.27 16.81
CA ILE A 126 10.41 -10.59 16.17
C ILE A 126 11.77 -11.30 16.16
N ILE A 127 12.85 -10.60 15.82
CA ILE A 127 14.21 -11.15 15.87
C ILE A 127 14.56 -11.55 17.31
N PHE A 128 14.29 -10.68 18.28
CA PHE A 128 14.53 -10.96 19.69
C PHE A 128 13.73 -12.18 20.20
N ARG A 129 12.45 -12.31 19.83
CA ARG A 129 11.64 -13.50 20.14
C ARG A 129 12.18 -14.78 19.48
N ARG A 130 12.60 -14.72 18.21
CA ARG A 130 13.21 -15.88 17.53
C ARG A 130 14.53 -16.31 18.18
N CYS A 131 15.36 -15.36 18.60
CA CYS A 131 16.57 -15.66 19.36
C CYS A 131 16.25 -16.32 20.71
N LEU A 132 15.24 -15.83 21.45
CA LEU A 132 14.82 -16.42 22.72
C LEU A 132 14.29 -17.86 22.58
N ILE A 133 13.49 -18.15 21.54
CA ILE A 133 12.94 -19.49 21.29
C ILE A 133 14.03 -20.49 20.91
N ASN A 134 15.06 -20.06 20.17
CA ASN A 134 16.16 -20.93 19.76
C ASN A 134 17.22 -21.14 20.86
N MET A 135 17.06 -20.54 22.04
CA MET A 135 17.94 -20.72 23.20
C MET A 135 17.31 -21.59 24.32
N THR A 136 16.10 -22.10 24.10
CA THR A 136 15.42 -23.11 24.95
C THR A 136 15.29 -24.42 24.20
#